data_AF-A0A918JZ98-F1
#
_entry.id   AF-A0A918JZ98-F1
#
_cell.length_a   1.000
_cell.length_b   1.000
_cell.length_c   1.000
_cell.angle_alpha   90.00
_cell.angle_beta   90.00
_cell.angle_gamma   90.00
#
_symmetry.space_group_name_H-M   'P 1'
#
loop_
_entity.id
_entity.type
_entity.pdbx_description
1 polymer ?
#
loop_
_entity_poly.entity_id
_entity_poly.type
_entity_poly.pdbx_seq_one_letter_code
_entity_poly.pdbx_strand_id
1 'polypeptide(L)'
;MSKLNQTVYTDFPLRFGQNGVATTQRIAHIRDQIEQVLFTDPGERWYRPEFGAGIRSLVFEPNSSPLWQVTRQRLQSSLADALAGEVSPKDLSIEIGAHPDYAERLIITISYRLTALNHSESMEFEVAP
;
A
#
# COMPACT_ATOMS: atom_id res chain seq x y z
N MET A 1 23.59 13.24 -20.58
CA MET A 1 22.93 12.92 -19.29
C MET A 1 21.51 12.47 -19.60
N SER A 2 21.17 11.24 -19.20
CA SER A 2 20.16 10.39 -19.85
C SER A 2 18.71 10.80 -19.58
N LYS A 3 17.90 10.90 -20.63
CA LYS A 3 16.43 11.09 -20.60
C LYS A 3 15.65 9.89 -20.01
N LEU A 4 16.34 8.84 -19.57
CA LEU A 4 15.75 7.59 -19.07
C LEU A 4 15.30 7.64 -17.61
N ASN A 5 15.47 8.76 -16.90
CA ASN A 5 15.18 8.86 -15.46
C ASN A 5 14.00 9.79 -15.10
N GLN A 6 13.10 10.08 -16.05
CA GLN A 6 11.92 10.92 -15.81
C GLN A 6 10.63 10.22 -16.26
N THR A 7 10.44 8.96 -15.83
CA THR A 7 9.12 8.34 -15.92
C THR A 7 8.18 9.09 -14.97
N VAL A 8 7.18 9.74 -15.55
CA VAL A 8 6.05 10.32 -14.81
C VAL A 8 4.90 9.33 -14.83
N TYR A 9 4.23 9.19 -13.69
CA TYR A 9 3.13 8.27 -13.49
C TYR A 9 1.83 9.06 -13.31
N THR A 10 0.68 8.43 -13.48
CA THR A 10 -0.61 9.05 -13.13
C THR A 10 -0.75 9.14 -11.62
N ASP A 11 -1.17 10.30 -11.12
CA ASP A 11 -1.39 10.55 -9.68
C ASP A 11 -2.60 9.77 -9.16
N PHE A 12 -2.54 9.34 -7.90
CA PHE A 12 -3.69 8.80 -7.17
C PHE A 12 -3.96 9.64 -5.90
N PRO A 13 -5.22 9.99 -5.61
CA PRO A 13 -6.42 9.80 -6.42
C PRO A 13 -6.33 10.53 -7.77
N LEU A 14 -7.09 10.06 -8.77
CA LEU A 14 -7.12 10.68 -10.10
C LEU A 14 -7.57 12.14 -9.99
N ARG A 15 -6.70 13.06 -10.40
CA ARG A 15 -6.97 14.50 -10.44
C ARG A 15 -6.74 15.06 -11.83
N PHE A 16 -7.47 16.12 -12.15
CA PHE A 16 -7.30 16.89 -13.38
C PHE A 16 -6.81 18.30 -13.01
N GLY A 17 -5.66 18.68 -13.53
CA GLY A 17 -5.13 20.04 -13.46
C GLY A 17 -5.34 20.80 -14.77
N GLN A 18 -4.84 22.03 -14.83
CA GLN A 18 -4.95 22.89 -16.03
C GLN A 18 -4.31 22.26 -17.28
N ASN A 19 -3.34 21.36 -17.10
CA ASN A 19 -2.59 20.72 -18.18
C ASN A 19 -3.01 19.26 -18.42
N GLY A 20 -4.18 18.84 -17.93
CA GLY A 20 -4.70 17.48 -18.08
C GLY A 20 -4.58 16.65 -16.79
N VAL A 21 -4.37 15.34 -16.93
CA VAL A 21 -4.28 14.42 -15.79
C VAL A 21 -3.06 14.76 -14.93
N ALA A 22 -3.27 14.86 -13.62
CA ALA A 22 -2.19 15.08 -12.66
C ALA A 22 -1.20 13.89 -12.70
N THR A 23 0.08 14.21 -12.62
CA THR A 23 1.15 13.21 -12.63
C THR A 23 2.01 13.30 -11.39
N THR A 24 2.64 12.18 -11.07
CA THR A 24 3.47 12.02 -9.90
C THR A 24 4.81 11.38 -10.26
N GLN A 25 5.80 11.54 -9.38
CA GLN A 25 7.12 10.92 -9.54
C GLN A 25 7.11 9.51 -8.94
N ARG A 26 8.11 8.69 -9.28
CA ARG A 26 8.18 7.27 -8.90
C ARG A 26 7.94 6.99 -7.41
N ILE A 27 8.57 7.73 -6.50
CA ILE A 27 8.43 7.49 -5.05
C ILE A 27 6.98 7.71 -4.60
N ALA A 28 6.38 8.81 -5.05
CA ALA A 28 4.98 9.09 -4.76
C ALA A 28 4.04 8.11 -5.46
N HIS A 29 4.36 7.64 -6.67
CA HIS A 29 3.61 6.57 -7.33
C HIS A 29 3.60 5.26 -6.53
N ILE A 30 4.69 4.91 -5.85
CA ILE A 30 4.74 3.71 -4.99
C ILE A 30 3.81 3.88 -3.79
N ARG A 31 3.81 5.08 -3.17
CA ARG A 31 2.82 5.44 -2.14
C ARG A 31 1.39 5.26 -2.65
N ASP A 32 1.10 5.79 -3.84
CA ASP A 32 -0.21 5.69 -4.49
C ASP A 32 -0.63 4.23 -4.74
N GLN A 33 0.29 3.36 -5.11
CA GLN A 33 0.03 1.93 -5.30
C GLN A 33 -0.25 1.23 -3.96
N ILE A 34 0.49 1.58 -2.90
CA ILE A 34 0.26 1.05 -1.55
C ILE A 34 -1.13 1.46 -1.06
N GLU A 35 -1.52 2.73 -1.19
CA GLU A 35 -2.84 3.23 -0.80
C GLU A 35 -3.96 2.49 -1.54
N GLN A 36 -3.80 2.24 -2.84
CA GLN A 36 -4.76 1.45 -3.60
C GLN A 36 -4.91 0.03 -3.05
N VAL A 37 -3.83 -0.63 -2.63
CA VAL A 37 -3.94 -1.98 -2.04
C VAL A 37 -4.59 -1.93 -0.65
N LEU A 38 -4.19 -0.98 0.20
CA LEU A 38 -4.69 -0.86 1.57
C LEU A 38 -6.20 -0.61 1.65
N PHE A 39 -6.70 0.26 0.76
CA PHE A 39 -8.09 0.71 0.77
C PHE A 39 -8.98 0.00 -0.26
N THR A 40 -8.54 -1.16 -0.76
CA THR A 40 -9.35 -2.04 -1.61
C THR A 40 -9.61 -3.37 -0.89
N ASP A 41 -10.84 -3.83 -0.92
CA ASP A 41 -11.22 -5.15 -0.42
C ASP A 41 -11.09 -6.23 -1.51
N PRO A 42 -10.65 -7.46 -1.16
CA PRO A 42 -10.59 -8.56 -2.11
C PRO A 42 -11.93 -8.77 -2.81
N GLY A 43 -11.89 -8.93 -4.14
CA GLY A 43 -13.06 -9.06 -4.99
C GLY A 43 -13.62 -7.76 -5.58
N GLU A 44 -13.21 -6.59 -5.09
CA GLU A 44 -13.65 -5.30 -5.67
C GLU A 44 -13.12 -5.09 -7.09
N ARG A 45 -11.91 -5.59 -7.40
CA ARG A 45 -11.32 -5.52 -8.74
C ARG A 45 -11.69 -6.76 -9.56
N TRP A 46 -12.61 -6.59 -10.50
CA TRP A 46 -13.14 -7.67 -11.35
C TRP A 46 -12.07 -8.58 -11.98
N TYR A 47 -11.03 -8.02 -12.60
CA TYR A 47 -9.96 -8.79 -13.25
C TYR A 47 -8.79 -9.13 -12.32
N ARG A 48 -8.87 -8.77 -11.03
CA ARG A 48 -7.87 -9.04 -9.99
C ARG A 48 -8.56 -9.31 -8.64
N PRO A 49 -9.28 -10.43 -8.49
CA PRO A 49 -10.03 -10.70 -7.26
C PRO A 49 -9.15 -10.80 -6.02
N GLU A 50 -7.89 -11.21 -6.19
CA GLU A 50 -6.91 -11.30 -5.09
C GLU A 50 -6.26 -9.96 -4.72
N PHE A 51 -6.55 -8.88 -5.46
CA PHE A 51 -6.01 -7.55 -5.17
C PHE A 51 -6.72 -6.93 -3.98
N GLY A 52 -5.94 -6.32 -3.08
CA GLY A 52 -6.43 -5.72 -1.85
C GLY A 52 -6.11 -6.59 -0.65
N ALA A 53 -6.41 -6.07 0.54
CA ALA A 53 -6.08 -6.74 1.79
C ALA A 53 -7.28 -7.00 2.69
N GLY A 54 -8.37 -6.24 2.55
CA GLY A 54 -9.56 -6.43 3.38
C GLY A 54 -9.39 -5.89 4.79
N ILE A 55 -8.56 -4.86 4.97
CA ILE A 55 -8.09 -4.42 6.30
C ILE A 55 -9.22 -3.85 7.15
N ARG A 56 -10.28 -3.33 6.51
CA ARG A 56 -11.48 -2.85 7.20
C ARG A 56 -12.15 -3.95 8.02
N SER A 57 -11.99 -5.22 7.64
CA SER A 57 -12.52 -6.35 8.41
C SER A 57 -11.83 -6.55 9.76
N LEU A 58 -10.65 -5.95 9.98
CA LEU A 58 -9.92 -5.99 11.25
C LEU A 58 -10.36 -4.90 12.23
N VAL A 59 -11.10 -3.88 11.78
CA VAL A 59 -11.62 -2.82 12.64
C VAL A 59 -12.58 -3.47 13.65
N PHE A 60 -12.36 -3.25 14.95
CA PHE A 60 -13.05 -3.89 16.07
C PHE A 60 -12.72 -5.36 16.34
N GLU A 61 -11.86 -6.01 15.55
CA GLU A 61 -11.42 -7.37 15.83
C GLU A 61 -10.40 -7.41 16.97
N PRO A 62 -10.43 -8.42 17.85
CA PRO A 62 -9.37 -8.62 18.83
C PRO A 62 -8.00 -8.76 18.15
N ASN A 63 -6.97 -8.06 18.65
CA ASN A 63 -5.61 -8.05 18.09
C ASN A 63 -4.92 -9.42 17.97
N SER A 64 -5.49 -10.48 18.55
CA SER A 64 -4.98 -11.86 18.51
C SER A 64 -5.84 -12.82 17.66
N SER A 65 -6.83 -12.29 16.92
CA SER A 65 -7.69 -13.11 16.05
C SER A 65 -6.88 -13.73 14.89
N PRO A 66 -7.13 -15.00 14.52
CA PRO A 66 -6.52 -15.62 13.33
C PRO A 66 -6.68 -14.79 12.05
N LEU A 67 -7.72 -13.95 11.99
CA LEU A 67 -7.98 -13.04 10.88
C LEU A 67 -6.84 -12.03 10.64
N TRP A 68 -6.13 -11.62 11.69
CA TRP A 68 -4.98 -10.71 11.57
C TRP A 68 -3.86 -11.31 10.74
N GLN A 69 -3.55 -12.60 10.96
CA GLN A 69 -2.50 -13.30 10.22
C GLN A 69 -2.90 -13.50 8.76
N VAL A 70 -4.17 -13.87 8.51
CA VAL A 70 -4.72 -14.00 7.15
C VAL A 70 -4.66 -12.67 6.40
N THR A 71 -5.09 -11.58 7.04
CA THR A 71 -5.09 -10.23 6.45
C THR A 71 -3.67 -9.73 6.20
N ARG A 72 -2.74 -9.95 7.14
CA ARG A 72 -1.32 -9.62 6.95
C ARG A 72 -0.72 -10.38 5.76
N GLN A 73 -1.01 -11.67 5.64
CA GLN A 73 -0.51 -12.49 4.52
C GLN A 73 -1.10 -12.04 3.17
N ARG A 74 -2.38 -11.69 3.13
CA ARG A 74 -3.02 -11.11 1.94
C ARG A 74 -2.38 -9.78 1.56
N LEU A 75 -2.19 -8.89 2.53
CA LEU A 75 -1.55 -7.60 2.32
C LEU A 75 -0.12 -7.77 1.78
N GLN A 76 0.67 -8.66 2.37
CA GLN A 76 2.01 -9.01 1.89
C GLN A 76 1.97 -9.48 0.43
N SER A 77 1.06 -10.39 0.09
CA SER A 77 0.93 -10.92 -1.27
C SER A 77 0.49 -9.86 -2.27
N SER A 78 -0.53 -9.06 -1.94
CA SER A 78 -1.06 -8.03 -2.83
C SER A 78 -0.07 -6.89 -3.05
N LEU A 79 0.71 -6.50 -2.03
CA LEU A 79 1.76 -5.50 -2.18
C LEU A 79 2.97 -6.03 -2.96
N ALA A 80 3.35 -7.30 -2.74
CA ALA A 80 4.43 -7.92 -3.51
C ALA A 80 4.11 -7.98 -5.01
N ASP A 81 2.86 -8.27 -5.39
CA ASP A 81 2.40 -8.23 -6.78
C ASP A 81 2.31 -6.80 -7.31
N ALA A 82 1.68 -5.89 -6.56
CA ALA A 82 1.48 -4.50 -7.00
C ALA A 82 2.79 -3.72 -7.20
N LEU A 83 3.81 -4.00 -6.37
CA LEU A 83 5.11 -3.31 -6.38
C LEU A 83 6.20 -4.11 -7.12
N ALA A 84 5.82 -5.16 -7.86
CA ALA A 84 6.76 -5.98 -8.60
C ALA A 84 7.61 -5.14 -9.57
N GLY A 85 8.93 -5.25 -9.44
CA GLY A 85 9.90 -4.48 -10.24
C GLY A 85 10.40 -3.19 -9.58
N GLU A 86 9.66 -2.64 -8.60
CA GLU A 86 10.10 -1.46 -7.83
C GLU A 86 10.67 -1.87 -6.46
N VAL A 87 9.97 -2.76 -5.76
CA VAL A 87 10.33 -3.26 -4.41
C VAL A 87 10.50 -4.78 -4.45
N SER A 88 11.56 -5.29 -3.84
CA SER A 88 11.73 -6.74 -3.68
C SER A 88 10.87 -7.24 -2.52
N PRO A 89 10.15 -8.37 -2.64
CA PRO A 89 9.30 -8.88 -1.55
C PRO A 89 10.05 -9.16 -0.23
N LYS A 90 11.35 -9.47 -0.31
CA LYS A 90 12.21 -9.67 0.87
C LYS A 90 12.52 -8.38 1.64
N ASP A 91 12.37 -7.25 0.97
CA ASP A 91 12.67 -5.92 1.49
C ASP A 91 11.40 -5.17 1.88
N LEU A 92 10.23 -5.82 1.81
CA LEU A 92 8.94 -5.30 2.23
C LEU A 92 8.61 -5.83 3.63
N SER A 93 8.50 -4.92 4.60
CA SER A 93 8.07 -5.20 5.98
C SER A 93 6.74 -4.54 6.27
N ILE A 94 5.85 -5.27 6.92
CA ILE A 94 4.49 -4.84 7.24
C ILE A 94 4.20 -5.13 8.70
N GLU A 95 3.88 -4.08 9.44
CA GLU A 95 3.41 -4.16 10.80
C GLU A 95 1.98 -3.65 10.86
N ILE A 96 1.13 -4.38 11.56
CA ILE A 96 -0.26 -4.01 11.81
C ILE A 96 -0.42 -4.08 13.33
N GLY A 97 -0.94 -3.01 13.92
CA GLY A 97 -1.25 -2.92 15.34
C GLY A 97 -2.52 -2.10 15.59
N ALA A 98 -3.03 -2.15 16.81
CA ALA A 98 -4.10 -1.25 17.23
C ALA A 98 -3.54 0.14 17.53
N HIS A 99 -4.37 1.17 17.35
CA HIS A 99 -4.04 2.52 17.78
C HIS A 99 -3.97 2.58 19.32
N PRO A 100 -2.97 3.27 19.92
CA PRO A 100 -2.77 3.30 21.36
C PRO A 100 -3.96 3.89 22.13
N ASP A 101 -4.60 4.92 21.57
CA ASP A 101 -5.70 5.64 22.22
C ASP A 101 -7.11 5.23 21.76
N TYR A 102 -7.23 4.53 20.63
CA TYR A 102 -8.51 4.26 19.96
C TYR A 102 -8.59 2.79 19.53
N ALA A 103 -9.26 1.95 20.32
CA ALA A 103 -9.32 0.51 20.09
C ALA A 103 -10.00 0.12 18.76
N GLU A 104 -10.82 1.01 18.20
CA GLU A 104 -11.50 0.85 16.92
C GLU A 104 -10.62 1.19 15.71
N ARG A 105 -9.38 1.64 15.91
CA ARG A 105 -8.49 2.06 14.83
C ARG A 105 -7.24 1.20 14.74
N LEU A 106 -6.73 1.09 13.53
CA LEU A 106 -5.54 0.31 13.22
C LEU A 106 -4.43 1.24 12.73
N ILE A 107 -3.21 0.94 13.16
CA ILE A 107 -2.00 1.53 12.63
C ILE A 107 -1.30 0.47 11.77
N ILE A 108 -1.01 0.83 10.53
CA ILE A 108 -0.31 -0.02 9.57
C ILE A 108 0.97 0.69 9.19
N THR A 109 2.09 0.05 9.48
CA THR A 109 3.41 0.56 9.11
C THR A 109 3.97 -0.31 7.99
N ILE A 110 4.23 0.31 6.84
CA ILE A 110 4.83 -0.34 5.68
C ILE A 110 6.20 0.26 5.47
N SER A 111 7.22 -0.58 5.55
CA SER A 111 8.61 -0.21 5.26
C SER A 111 9.12 -0.98 4.05
N TYR A 112 9.80 -0.31 3.15
CA TYR A 112 10.36 -0.94 1.95
C TYR A 112 11.69 -0.35 1.52
N ARG A 113 12.44 -1.12 0.73
CA ARG A 113 13.64 -0.65 0.03
C ARG A 113 13.45 -0.70 -1.48
N LEU A 114 13.73 0.41 -2.15
CA LEU A 114 13.72 0.50 -3.61
C LEU A 114 14.91 -0.27 -4.19
N THR A 115 14.62 -1.16 -5.13
CA THR A 115 15.64 -2.02 -5.75
C THR A 115 16.66 -1.19 -6.54
N ALA A 116 16.19 -0.15 -7.24
CA ALA A 116 17.04 0.64 -8.14
C ALA A 116 17.90 1.69 -7.42
N LEU A 117 17.46 2.21 -6.28
CA LEU A 117 18.04 3.40 -5.65
C LEU A 117 18.71 3.11 -4.29
N ASN A 118 18.64 1.86 -3.80
CA ASN A 118 19.02 1.49 -2.43
C ASN A 118 18.46 2.46 -1.37
N HIS A 119 17.28 3.01 -1.66
CA HIS A 119 16.59 4.00 -0.86
C HIS A 119 15.53 3.29 -0.03
N SER A 120 15.47 3.57 1.27
CA SER A 120 14.48 2.98 2.17
C SER A 120 13.45 4.02 2.57
N GLU A 121 12.19 3.60 2.60
CA GLU A 121 11.05 4.43 3.01
C GLU A 121 10.25 3.67 4.06
N SER A 122 9.62 4.43 4.96
CA SER A 122 8.66 3.91 5.93
C SER A 122 7.45 4.83 5.98
N MET A 123 6.27 4.22 6.00
CA MET A 123 5.00 4.91 5.89
C MET A 123 4.03 4.35 6.90
N GLU A 124 3.35 5.25 7.60
CA GLU A 124 2.30 4.91 8.55
C GLU A 124 0.94 5.29 7.97
N PHE A 125 -0.02 4.38 8.10
CA PHE A 125 -1.40 4.55 7.69
C PHE A 125 -2.32 4.24 8.86
N GLU A 126 -3.24 5.17 9.12
CA GLU A 126 -4.31 4.97 10.09
C GLU A 126 -5.57 4.50 9.36
N VAL A 127 -6.16 3.39 9.80
CA VAL A 127 -7.44 2.90 9.31
C VAL A 127 -8.46 3.02 10.43
N ALA A 128 -9.50 3.79 10.16
CA ALA A 128 -10.64 4.02 11.05
C ALA A 128 -11.92 3.37 10.44
N PRO A 129 -12.99 3.20 11.25
CA PRO A 129 -14.27 2.64 10.80
C PRO A 129 -14.85 3.32 9.54
#